data_AF-A0A838PND5-F1
#
_entry.id   AF-A0A838PND5-F1
#
_cell.length_a   1.000
_cell.length_b   1.000
_cell.length_c   1.000
_cell.angle_alpha   90.00
_cell.angle_beta   90.00
_cell.angle_gamma   90.00
#
_symmetry.space_group_name_H-M   'P 1'
#
loop_
_entity.id
_entity.type
_entity.pdbx_description
1 polymer ?
#
loop_
_entity_poly.entity_id
_entity_poly.type
_entity_poly.pdbx_seq_one_letter_code
_entity_poly.pdbx_strand_id
1 'polypeptide(L)' 'KMITLPKLRDALAGDGEGYTVSVPPEIAERARVPIERMVAIAP' A
#
# COMPACT_ATOMS: atom_id res chain seq x y z
N LYS A 1 17.34 5.93 2.99
CA LYS A 1 15.96 5.39 2.79
C LYS A 1 15.08 6.50 2.22
N MET A 2 14.16 6.18 1.32
CA MET A 2 13.32 7.19 0.63
C MET A 2 12.25 7.82 1.54
N ILE A 3 11.76 7.05 2.53
CA ILE A 3 10.81 7.51 3.56
C ILE A 3 11.58 8.01 4.78
N THR A 4 11.23 9.22 5.26
CA THR A 4 11.87 9.91 6.38
C THR A 4 10.81 10.39 7.38
N LEU A 5 11.21 10.69 8.63
CA LEU A 5 10.28 11.19 9.66
C LEU A 5 9.54 12.48 9.27
N PRO A 6 10.21 13.49 8.65
CA PRO A 6 9.49 14.65 8.14
C PRO A 6 8.43 14.29 7.10
N LYS A 7 8.76 13.42 6.12
CA LYS A 7 7.82 12.98 5.09
C LYS A 7 6.62 12.22 5.67
N LEU A 8 6.85 11.40 6.70
CA LEU A 8 5.78 10.69 7.38
C LEU A 8 4.83 11.65 8.11
N ARG A 9 5.40 12.60 8.87
CA ARG A 9 4.61 13.64 9.55
C ARG A 9 3.76 14.43 8.55
N ASP A 10 4.37 14.87 7.46
CA ASP A 10 3.70 15.70 6.46
C ASP A 10 2.58 14.92 5.74
N ALA A 11 2.80 13.63 5.45
CA ALA A 11 1.76 12.76 4.91
C ALA A 11 0.59 12.53 5.88
N LEU A 12 0.87 12.38 7.18
CA LEU A 12 -0.19 12.20 8.20
C LEU A 12 -0.95 13.51 8.49
N ALA A 13 -0.28 14.65 8.46
CA ALA A 13 -0.91 15.95 8.72
C ALA A 13 -1.98 16.33 7.67
N GLY A 14 -1.84 15.82 6.45
CA GLY A 14 -2.84 15.97 5.39
C GLY A 14 -3.76 14.76 5.23
N ASP A 15 -3.92 13.89 6.24
CA ASP A 15 -4.72 12.64 6.15
C ASP A 15 -4.37 11.75 4.94
N GLY A 16 -3.10 11.76 4.52
CA GLY A 16 -2.63 11.03 3.34
C GLY A 16 -3.03 11.64 2.00
N GLU A 17 -3.61 12.85 1.98
CA GLU A 17 -3.97 13.58 0.76
C GLU A 17 -2.75 13.73 -0.16
N GLY A 18 -2.93 13.41 -1.45
CA GLY A 18 -1.86 13.38 -2.45
C GLY A 18 -1.00 12.11 -2.45
N TYR A 19 -1.13 11.23 -1.45
CA TYR A 19 -0.42 9.94 -1.38
C TYR A 19 -1.36 8.72 -1.47
N THR A 20 -2.66 8.94 -1.72
CA THR A 20 -3.63 7.86 -1.92
C THR A 20 -3.22 6.98 -3.11
N VAL A 21 -2.82 5.75 -2.80
CA VAL A 21 -2.43 4.76 -3.81
C VAL A 21 -3.69 4.07 -4.32
N SER A 22 -3.96 4.22 -5.61
CA SER A 22 -5.04 3.50 -6.30
C SER A 22 -4.45 2.56 -7.34
N VAL A 23 -5.07 1.40 -7.49
CA VAL A 23 -4.69 0.36 -8.47
C VAL A 23 -5.94 0.02 -9.28
N PRO A 24 -5.82 -0.14 -10.62
CA PRO A 24 -6.94 -0.58 -11.44
C PRO A 24 -7.54 -1.91 -10.95
N PRO A 25 -8.88 -2.05 -10.92
CA PRO A 25 -9.54 -3.22 -10.33
C PRO A 25 -9.06 -4.56 -10.91
N GLU A 26 -8.84 -4.62 -12.21
CA GLU A 26 -8.38 -5.81 -12.92
C GLU A 26 -6.96 -6.25 -12.51
N ILE A 27 -6.11 -5.29 -12.14
CA ILE A 27 -4.76 -5.58 -11.63
C ILE A 27 -4.86 -6.03 -10.17
N ALA A 28 -5.69 -5.35 -9.36
CA ALA A 28 -5.90 -5.68 -7.97
C ALA A 28 -6.40 -7.12 -7.80
N GLU A 29 -7.41 -7.55 -8.56
CA GLU A 29 -7.96 -8.92 -8.46
C GLU A 29 -6.92 -9.98 -8.84
N ARG A 30 -6.16 -9.75 -9.91
CA ARG A 30 -5.12 -10.69 -10.34
C ARG A 30 -3.97 -10.80 -9.33
N ALA A 31 -3.58 -9.68 -8.72
CA ALA A 31 -2.51 -9.64 -7.73
C ALA A 31 -2.95 -10.21 -6.37
N ARG A 32 -4.23 -10.07 -6.01
CA ARG A 32 -4.77 -10.53 -4.73
C ARG A 32 -4.66 -12.04 -4.55
N VAL A 33 -4.98 -12.83 -5.58
CA VAL A 33 -4.94 -14.31 -5.52
C VAL A 33 -3.58 -14.88 -5.06
N PRO A 34 -2.43 -14.53 -5.68
CA PRO A 34 -1.13 -15.02 -5.22
C PRO A 34 -0.72 -14.43 -3.85
N ILE A 35 -1.09 -13.19 -3.53
CA ILE A 35 -0.81 -12.58 -2.21
C ILE A 35 -1.53 -13.35 -1.11
N GLU A 36 -2.82 -13.62 -1.28
CA GLU A 36 -3.62 -14.39 -0.31
C GLU A 36 -3.07 -15.80 -0.12
N ARG A 37 -2.65 -16.47 -1.21
CA ARG A 37 -1.98 -17.78 -1.13
C ARG A 37 -0.67 -17.71 -0.36
N MET A 38 0.14 -16.68 -0.57
CA MET A 38 1.40 -16.49 0.16
C MET A 38 1.16 -16.31 1.65
N VAL A 39 0.17 -15.48 2.03
CA VAL A 39 -0.20 -15.25 3.43
C VAL A 39 -0.70 -16.54 4.08
N ALA A 40 -1.50 -17.34 3.38
CA ALA A 40 -2.02 -18.61 3.92
C ALA A 40 -0.94 -19.67 4.18
N ILE A 41 0.22 -19.57 3.53
CA ILE A 41 1.32 -20.53 3.67
C ILE A 41 2.34 -20.09 4.75
N ALA A 42 2.40 -18.80 5.08
CA ALA A 42 3.28 -18.26 6.10
C ALA A 42 2.56 -18.23 7.48
N PRO A 43 3.06 -18.94 8.52
CA PRO A 43 2.49 -18.89 9.87
C PRO A 43 2.73 -17.56 10.59
#